data_AF-A0A518GY20-F1
#
_entry.id   AF-A0A518GY20-F1
#
_cell.length_a   1.000
_cell.length_b   1.000
_cell.length_c   1.000
_cell.angle_alpha   90.00
_cell.angle_beta   90.00
_cell.angle_gamma   90.00
#
_symmetry.space_group_name_H-M   'P 1'
#
loop_
_entity.id
_entity.type
_entity.pdbx_description
1 polymer ?
#
loop_
_entity_poly.entity_id
_entity_poly.type
_entity_poly.pdbx_seq_one_letter_code
_entity_poly.pdbx_strand_id
1 'polypeptide(L)'
;MSDPLRCRPDGLRRLATELLSRVGLDRERASAFGRSLLWYDAIGAHEFGISSLSDWLSRIERGEFDPKQCGRVGPEHGSTAVMEGLGGLPPLLLVRAAEIAGQKARDTGVGLVRVLGLPPSTGPSAAIAAELAIGPYAGAVLGPGSAQASAFPSAEGVPVVFDSHFARPDADVPESQGPVGMMLDRLAPWVLLAGAQEVLVAAVAVAAFESLGSFHARVAEAIESRIPPSGWIFPRSWQSQRLESQQRGVPLQEPSVSFLRERCSEAGIDFPGPIR
;
A
#
# COMPACT_ATOMS: atom_id res chain seq x y z
N MET A 1 -9.60 -10.47 28.02
CA MET A 1 -8.94 -9.55 27.07
C MET A 1 -9.85 -8.34 26.95
N SER A 2 -9.34 -7.14 27.24
CA SER A 2 -10.11 -5.90 27.12
C SER A 2 -10.49 -5.67 25.66
N ASP A 3 -11.67 -5.12 25.40
CA ASP A 3 -12.10 -4.74 24.04
C ASP A 3 -11.14 -3.66 23.49
N PRO A 4 -10.57 -3.81 22.28
CA PRO A 4 -9.65 -2.83 21.72
C PRO A 4 -10.29 -1.44 21.61
N LEU A 5 -9.49 -0.40 21.89
CA LEU A 5 -9.91 0.99 21.73
C LEU A 5 -10.28 1.25 20.27
N ARG A 6 -11.49 1.75 20.01
CA ARG A 6 -11.95 2.07 18.64
C ARG A 6 -12.08 3.56 18.44
N CYS A 7 -11.56 4.07 17.33
CA CYS A 7 -11.62 5.50 16.98
C CYS A 7 -12.20 5.70 15.58
N ARG A 8 -12.79 6.87 15.33
CA ARG A 8 -13.31 7.21 13.98
C ARG A 8 -12.16 7.35 12.98
N PRO A 9 -12.29 6.81 11.74
CA PRO A 9 -11.28 6.94 10.70
C PRO A 9 -10.81 8.38 10.47
N ASP A 10 -11.73 9.35 10.44
CA ASP A 10 -11.37 10.77 10.23
C ASP A 10 -10.55 11.36 11.38
N GLY A 11 -10.84 10.95 12.62
CA GLY A 11 -10.06 11.34 13.79
C GLY A 11 -8.64 10.80 13.70
N LEU A 12 -8.50 9.54 13.30
CA LEU A 12 -7.22 8.88 13.10
C LEU A 12 -6.41 9.46 11.93
N ARG A 13 -7.08 9.85 10.84
CA ARG A 13 -6.43 10.51 9.70
C ARG A 13 -5.83 11.85 10.11
N ARG A 14 -6.59 12.65 10.87
CA ARG A 14 -6.11 13.92 11.42
C ARG A 14 -4.93 13.70 12.36
N LEU A 15 -5.07 12.76 13.29
CA LEU A 15 -4.00 12.38 14.22
C LEU A 15 -2.71 12.02 13.47
N ALA A 16 -2.79 11.10 12.49
CA ALA A 16 -1.63 10.69 11.70
C ALA A 16 -1.01 11.87 10.95
N THR A 17 -1.84 12.72 10.33
CA THR A 17 -1.35 13.90 9.60
C THR A 17 -0.56 14.83 10.52
N GLU A 18 -1.07 15.13 11.71
CA GLU A 18 -0.41 16.03 12.67
C GLU A 18 0.90 15.42 13.21
N LEU A 19 0.88 14.14 13.63
CA LEU A 19 2.08 13.46 14.14
C LEU A 19 3.17 13.30 13.07
N LEU A 20 2.80 12.88 11.86
CA LEU A 20 3.75 12.75 10.75
C LEU A 20 4.33 14.11 10.34
N SER A 21 3.54 15.18 10.41
CA SER A 21 4.03 16.53 10.13
C SER A 21 5.07 16.98 11.15
N ARG A 22 4.91 16.60 12.43
CA ARG A 22 5.86 16.92 13.51
C ARG A 22 7.22 16.26 13.31
N VAL A 23 7.26 15.05 12.75
CA VAL A 23 8.50 14.35 12.42
C VAL A 23 9.08 14.77 11.05
N GLY A 24 8.54 15.82 10.43
CA GLY A 24 9.17 16.51 9.30
C GLY A 24 8.59 16.22 7.92
N LEU A 25 7.48 15.46 7.82
CA LEU A 25 6.74 15.38 6.56
C LEU A 25 6.00 16.70 6.31
N ASP A 26 5.90 17.11 5.05
CA ASP A 26 4.93 18.13 4.66
C ASP A 26 3.50 17.62 4.87
N ARG A 27 2.55 18.53 5.10
CA ARG A 27 1.19 18.19 5.51
C ARG A 27 0.45 17.32 4.49
N GLU A 28 0.71 17.53 3.21
CA GLU A 28 0.08 16.78 2.12
C GLU A 28 0.57 15.34 2.11
N ARG A 29 1.90 15.13 2.17
CA ARG A 29 2.51 13.79 2.24
C ARG A 29 2.17 13.09 3.56
N ALA A 30 2.09 13.81 4.67
CA ALA A 30 1.61 13.28 5.95
C ALA A 30 0.16 12.77 5.84
N SER A 31 -0.73 13.54 5.22
CA SER A 31 -2.11 13.13 4.98
C SER A 31 -2.21 11.96 4.00
N ALA A 32 -1.40 11.95 2.94
CA ALA A 32 -1.34 10.84 1.98
C ALA A 32 -0.89 9.55 2.66
N PHE A 33 0.13 9.60 3.52
CA PHE A 33 0.59 8.44 4.24
C PHE A 33 -0.44 7.93 5.26
N GLY A 34 -1.06 8.84 6.03
CA GLY A 34 -2.15 8.48 6.94
C GLY A 34 -3.35 7.84 6.23
N ARG A 35 -3.69 8.30 5.02
CA ARG A 35 -4.71 7.66 4.16
C ARG A 35 -4.29 6.25 3.74
N SER A 36 -3.02 6.04 3.39
CA SER A 36 -2.50 4.72 3.04
C SER A 36 -2.58 3.73 4.22
N LEU A 37 -2.30 4.18 5.44
CA LEU A 37 -2.46 3.34 6.64
C LEU A 37 -3.93 2.97 6.86
N LEU A 38 -4.84 3.96 6.78
CA LEU A 38 -6.27 3.71 6.93
C LEU A 38 -6.86 2.86 5.80
N TRP A 39 -6.21 2.82 4.64
CA TRP A 39 -6.59 1.89 3.57
C TRP A 39 -6.44 0.44 4.02
N TYR A 40 -5.33 0.10 4.71
CA TYR A 40 -5.12 -1.23 5.28
C TYR A 40 -6.14 -1.57 6.38
N ASP A 41 -6.50 -0.60 7.22
CA ASP A 41 -7.58 -0.79 8.18
C ASP A 41 -8.94 -1.05 7.50
N ALA A 42 -9.20 -0.38 6.38
CA ALA A 42 -10.45 -0.52 5.63
C ALA A 42 -10.61 -1.87 4.93
N ILE A 43 -9.53 -2.65 4.77
CA ILE A 43 -9.56 -4.02 4.27
C ILE A 43 -9.32 -5.07 5.37
N GLY A 44 -9.15 -4.63 6.64
CA GLY A 44 -9.02 -5.50 7.81
C GLY A 44 -7.57 -5.94 8.11
N ALA A 45 -6.59 -5.40 7.40
CA ALA A 45 -5.15 -5.66 7.58
C ALA A 45 -4.56 -4.69 8.62
N HIS A 46 -5.11 -4.71 9.84
CA HIS A 46 -4.84 -3.73 10.90
C HIS A 46 -3.37 -3.65 11.33
N GLU A 47 -2.60 -4.72 11.17
CA GLU A 47 -1.17 -4.78 11.46
C GLU A 47 -0.33 -3.88 10.54
N PHE A 48 -0.81 -3.62 9.32
CA PHE A 48 -0.22 -2.66 8.37
C PHE A 48 -0.96 -1.32 8.39
N GLY A 49 -2.04 -1.22 9.16
CA GLY A 49 -2.89 -0.05 9.28
C GLY A 49 -2.35 1.01 10.24
N ILE A 50 -3.25 1.83 10.78
CA ILE A 50 -2.91 2.96 11.64
C ILE A 50 -2.16 2.55 12.91
N SER A 51 -2.33 1.30 13.37
CA SER A 51 -1.59 0.77 14.53
C SER A 51 -0.09 0.67 14.27
N SER A 52 0.34 0.58 13.01
CA SER A 52 1.76 0.61 12.61
C SER A 52 2.39 2.01 12.69
N LEU A 53 1.58 3.07 12.86
CA LEU A 53 2.07 4.45 12.89
C LEU A 53 3.14 4.68 13.97
N SER A 54 3.05 4.00 15.12
CA SER A 54 4.05 4.10 16.19
C SER A 54 5.44 3.61 15.74
N ASP A 55 5.49 2.53 14.96
CA ASP A 55 6.74 2.02 14.39
C ASP A 55 7.29 3.00 13.35
N TRP A 56 6.45 3.50 12.45
CA TRP A 56 6.86 4.49 11.46
C TRP A 56 7.43 5.76 12.08
N LEU A 57 6.77 6.33 13.10
CA LEU A 57 7.28 7.50 13.82
C LEU A 57 8.65 7.21 14.44
N SER A 58 8.78 6.08 15.15
CA SER A 58 10.04 5.66 15.78
C SER A 58 11.18 5.49 14.76
N ARG A 59 10.88 4.97 13.57
CA ARG A 59 11.87 4.77 12.50
C ARG A 59 12.32 6.09 11.88
N ILE A 60 11.39 7.01 11.62
CA ILE A 60 11.69 8.35 11.11
C ILE A 60 12.56 9.12 12.12
N GLU A 61 12.22 9.05 13.41
CA GLU A 61 12.95 9.76 14.47
C GLU A 61 14.35 9.20 14.71
N ARG A 62 14.57 7.91 14.47
CA ARG A 62 15.90 7.28 14.44
C ARG A 62 16.71 7.62 13.19
N GLY A 63 16.13 8.35 12.24
CA GLY A 63 16.80 8.73 11.00
C GLY A 63 16.93 7.60 10.00
N GLU A 64 16.13 6.52 10.11
CA GLU A 64 16.10 5.46 9.09
C GLU A 64 15.59 5.97 7.74
N PHE A 65 14.75 7.00 7.77
CA PHE A 65 14.20 7.65 6.60
C PHE A 65 14.34 9.16 6.68
N ASP A 66 14.61 9.79 5.55
CA ASP A 66 14.50 11.24 5.40
C ASP A 66 13.03 11.60 5.06
N PRO A 67 12.28 12.22 5.99
CA PRO A 67 10.89 12.60 5.77
C PRO A 67 10.71 13.65 4.69
N LYS A 68 11.76 14.42 4.35
CA LYS A 68 11.73 15.46 3.32
C LYS A 68 12.08 14.92 1.94
N GLN A 69 12.67 13.72 1.87
CA GLN A 69 13.05 13.13 0.60
C GLN A 69 11.83 12.61 -0.16
N CYS A 70 11.64 13.13 -1.38
CA CYS A 70 10.57 12.72 -2.29
C CYS A 70 11.07 11.79 -3.41
N GLY A 71 12.37 11.49 -3.43
CA GLY A 71 13.02 10.77 -4.50
C GLY A 71 13.36 11.66 -5.70
N ARG A 72 14.20 11.14 -6.59
CA ARG A 72 14.66 11.84 -7.79
C ARG A 72 14.37 11.01 -9.03
N VAL A 73 13.64 11.59 -9.98
CA VAL A 73 13.43 10.97 -11.29
C VAL A 73 14.72 11.12 -12.11
N GLY A 74 15.22 10.00 -12.60
CA GLY A 74 16.40 9.89 -13.45
C GLY A 74 16.01 9.77 -14.91
N PRO A 75 16.59 8.82 -15.68
CA PRO A 75 16.25 8.60 -17.08
C PRO A 75 14.76 8.31 -17.29
N GLU A 76 14.19 8.95 -18.31
CA GLU A 76 12.80 8.79 -18.73
C GLU A 76 12.70 8.49 -20.22
N HIS A 77 11.76 7.62 -20.58
CA HIS A 77 11.31 7.38 -21.94
C HIS A 77 9.77 7.44 -21.97
N GLY A 78 9.16 7.22 -23.14
CA GLY A 78 7.71 7.33 -23.34
C GLY A 78 6.91 6.52 -22.31
N SER A 79 7.18 5.23 -22.20
CA SER A 79 6.47 4.31 -21.29
C SER A 79 7.27 3.95 -20.03
N THR A 80 8.50 4.46 -19.85
CA THR A 80 9.37 4.05 -18.73
C THR A 80 10.03 5.21 -18.01
N ALA A 81 10.32 5.05 -16.71
CA ALA A 81 11.21 5.92 -15.94
C ALA A 81 12.00 5.13 -14.89
N VAL A 82 13.09 5.72 -14.43
CA VAL A 82 13.82 5.27 -13.25
C VAL A 82 13.73 6.36 -12.18
N MET A 83 13.45 5.98 -10.94
CA MET A 83 13.41 6.88 -9.80
C MET A 83 14.34 6.37 -8.69
N GLU A 84 15.14 7.26 -8.12
CA GLU A 84 15.98 6.97 -6.95
C GLU A 84 15.25 7.39 -5.68
N GLY A 85 15.17 6.50 -4.70
CA GLY A 85 14.49 6.75 -3.42
C GLY A 85 15.26 7.66 -2.47
N LEU A 86 16.60 7.66 -2.53
CA LEU A 86 17.50 8.55 -1.78
C LEU A 86 17.22 8.59 -0.26
N GLY A 87 16.78 7.47 0.33
CA GLY A 87 16.47 7.37 1.76
C GLY A 87 15.08 7.89 2.16
N GLY A 88 14.21 8.22 1.22
CA GLY A 88 12.82 8.61 1.53
C GLY A 88 11.95 7.45 2.03
N LEU A 89 10.75 7.79 2.51
CA LEU A 89 9.80 6.81 3.03
C LEU A 89 9.25 5.91 1.90
N PRO A 90 9.42 4.57 1.97
CA PRO A 90 9.04 3.67 0.88
C PRO A 90 7.59 3.80 0.39
N PRO A 91 6.56 3.85 1.26
CA PRO A 91 5.17 3.96 0.79
C PRO A 91 4.93 5.25 -0.03
N LEU A 92 5.53 6.37 0.38
CA LEU A 92 5.37 7.66 -0.31
C LEU A 92 6.19 7.73 -1.60
N LEU A 93 7.36 7.10 -1.63
CA LEU A 93 8.12 6.93 -2.87
C LEU A 93 7.33 6.09 -3.88
N LEU A 94 6.72 4.98 -3.44
CA LEU A 94 5.91 4.15 -4.32
C LEU A 94 4.64 4.84 -4.82
N VAL A 95 4.00 5.69 -4.00
CA VAL A 95 2.91 6.57 -4.46
C VAL A 95 3.37 7.48 -5.59
N ARG A 96 4.51 8.16 -5.42
CA ARG A 96 5.06 9.03 -6.48
C ARG A 96 5.41 8.24 -7.75
N ALA A 97 5.97 7.03 -7.60
CA ALA A 97 6.24 6.16 -8.74
C ALA A 97 4.95 5.74 -9.46
N ALA A 98 3.88 5.45 -8.72
CA ALA A 98 2.57 5.14 -9.28
C ALA A 98 1.97 6.32 -10.03
N GLU A 99 2.09 7.56 -9.51
CA GLU A 99 1.64 8.76 -10.22
C GLU A 99 2.36 8.93 -11.58
N ILE A 100 3.68 8.72 -11.60
CA ILE A 100 4.49 8.78 -12.83
C ILE A 100 4.09 7.64 -13.78
N ALA A 101 3.93 6.42 -13.28
CA ALA A 101 3.50 5.25 -14.06
C ALA A 101 2.12 5.50 -14.68
N GLY A 102 1.17 5.99 -13.89
CA GLY A 102 -0.17 6.34 -14.34
C GLY A 102 -0.15 7.43 -15.43
N GLN A 103 0.69 8.46 -15.29
CA GLN A 103 0.85 9.48 -16.32
C GLN A 103 1.39 8.89 -17.62
N LYS A 104 2.45 8.07 -17.58
CA LYS A 104 2.99 7.43 -18.79
C LYS A 104 2.00 6.45 -19.42
N ALA A 105 1.21 5.75 -18.60
CA ALA A 105 0.16 4.86 -19.07
C ALA A 105 -0.99 5.62 -19.77
N ARG A 106 -1.31 6.86 -19.35
CA ARG A 106 -2.24 7.73 -20.10
C ARG A 106 -1.77 7.96 -21.51
N ASP A 107 -0.48 8.28 -21.66
CA ASP A 107 0.06 8.79 -22.90
C ASP A 107 0.43 7.65 -23.88
N THR A 108 0.80 6.49 -23.35
CA THR A 108 1.35 5.37 -24.15
C THR A 108 0.64 4.03 -23.97
N GLY A 109 -0.40 3.99 -23.12
CA GLY A 109 -1.12 2.76 -22.74
C GLY A 109 -0.45 1.96 -21.62
N VAL A 110 0.86 2.10 -21.42
CA VAL A 110 1.62 1.41 -20.36
C VAL A 110 2.63 2.36 -19.73
N GLY A 111 2.76 2.34 -18.40
CA GLY A 111 3.77 3.08 -17.68
C GLY A 111 4.51 2.19 -16.70
N LEU A 112 5.84 2.18 -16.77
CA LEU A 112 6.72 1.39 -15.92
C LEU A 112 7.72 2.31 -15.21
N VAL A 113 7.78 2.25 -13.88
CA VAL A 113 8.72 3.04 -13.09
C VAL A 113 9.51 2.13 -12.19
N ARG A 114 10.83 2.03 -12.45
CA ARG A 114 11.75 1.30 -11.57
C ARG A 114 12.24 2.22 -10.46
N VAL A 115 12.06 1.80 -9.21
CA VAL A 115 12.42 2.55 -8.01
C VAL A 115 13.62 1.91 -7.33
N LEU A 116 14.74 2.64 -7.33
CA LEU A 116 16.03 2.20 -6.77
C LEU A 116 16.19 2.69 -5.32
N GLY A 117 17.02 2.00 -4.54
CA GLY A 117 17.44 2.47 -3.21
C GLY A 117 16.34 2.44 -2.14
N LEU A 118 15.38 1.53 -2.29
CA LEU A 118 14.44 1.16 -1.23
C LEU A 118 15.07 0.13 -0.29
N PRO A 119 14.64 0.07 0.99
CA PRO A 119 15.08 -0.99 1.89
C PRO A 119 14.62 -2.38 1.38
N PRO A 120 15.31 -3.47 1.74
CA PRO A 120 15.02 -4.82 1.23
C PRO A 120 13.59 -5.32 1.49
N SER A 121 12.93 -4.83 2.53
CA SER A 121 11.52 -5.08 2.81
C SER A 121 10.77 -3.76 2.95
N THR A 122 9.82 -3.54 2.05
CA THR A 122 8.95 -2.36 2.03
C THR A 122 7.58 -2.61 2.65
N GLY A 123 7.30 -3.86 3.05
CA GLY A 123 5.96 -4.30 3.47
C GLY A 123 4.98 -4.41 2.30
N PRO A 124 3.67 -4.55 2.57
CA PRO A 124 2.65 -4.63 1.54
C PRO A 124 2.60 -3.35 0.71
N SER A 125 2.23 -3.53 -0.55
CA SER A 125 2.09 -2.45 -1.54
C SER A 125 0.70 -2.42 -2.19
N ALA A 126 -0.23 -3.24 -1.68
CA ALA A 126 -1.62 -3.31 -2.07
C ALA A 126 -2.30 -1.94 -2.18
N ALA A 127 -2.06 -1.03 -1.24
CA ALA A 127 -2.64 0.32 -1.28
C ALA A 127 -2.19 1.10 -2.53
N ILE A 128 -0.94 0.94 -2.95
CA ILE A 128 -0.36 1.64 -4.10
C ILE A 128 -0.95 1.07 -5.40
N ALA A 129 -1.00 -0.27 -5.52
CA ALA A 129 -1.63 -0.92 -6.65
C ALA A 129 -3.12 -0.55 -6.75
N ALA A 130 -3.83 -0.55 -5.61
CA ALA A 130 -5.24 -0.19 -5.54
C ALA A 130 -5.50 1.26 -5.98
N GLU A 131 -4.67 2.23 -5.59
CA GLU A 131 -4.84 3.63 -6.02
C GLU A 131 -4.75 3.79 -7.55
N LEU A 132 -3.88 3.03 -8.23
CA LEU A 132 -3.86 2.98 -9.70
C LEU A 132 -5.17 2.41 -10.27
N ALA A 133 -5.69 1.36 -9.63
CA ALA A 133 -6.86 0.61 -10.09
C ALA A 133 -8.23 1.16 -9.67
N ILE A 134 -8.27 2.16 -8.79
CA ILE A 134 -9.46 3.01 -8.62
C ILE A 134 -9.69 3.84 -9.91
N GLY A 135 -8.61 4.16 -10.64
CA GLY A 135 -8.65 4.77 -11.96
C GLY A 135 -8.87 3.76 -13.10
N PRO A 136 -8.57 4.15 -14.35
CA PRO A 136 -8.75 3.28 -15.52
C PRO A 136 -7.57 2.33 -15.78
N TYR A 137 -6.72 2.05 -14.77
CA TYR A 137 -5.51 1.25 -14.94
C TYR A 137 -5.60 -0.08 -14.20
N ALA A 138 -5.06 -1.15 -14.77
CA ALA A 138 -4.55 -2.24 -13.94
C ALA A 138 -3.21 -1.78 -13.34
N GLY A 139 -3.05 -1.95 -12.03
CA GLY A 139 -1.85 -1.53 -11.30
C GLY A 139 -1.07 -2.72 -10.77
N ALA A 140 0.26 -2.63 -10.77
CA ALA A 140 1.12 -3.61 -10.10
C ALA A 140 2.32 -2.94 -9.44
N VAL A 141 2.75 -3.51 -8.32
CA VAL A 141 3.99 -3.19 -7.63
C VAL A 141 4.74 -4.51 -7.46
N LEU A 142 5.87 -4.64 -8.15
CA LEU A 142 6.67 -5.86 -8.20
C LEU A 142 7.98 -5.59 -7.48
N GLY A 143 8.13 -6.18 -6.30
CA GLY A 143 9.28 -5.99 -5.45
C GLY A 143 10.42 -6.97 -5.74
N PRO A 144 11.47 -6.93 -4.91
CA PRO A 144 12.50 -7.97 -4.90
C PRO A 144 11.87 -9.33 -4.65
N GLY A 145 12.35 -10.34 -5.36
CA GLY A 145 11.80 -11.68 -5.20
C GLY A 145 10.39 -11.83 -5.78
N SER A 146 9.60 -12.71 -5.18
CA SER A 146 8.20 -12.94 -5.51
C SER A 146 7.23 -11.95 -4.85
N ALA A 147 7.75 -10.98 -4.09
CA ALA A 147 6.93 -9.95 -3.46
C ALA A 147 6.19 -9.14 -4.53
N GLN A 148 4.87 -9.14 -4.48
CA GLN A 148 4.06 -8.43 -5.45
C GLN A 148 2.72 -7.98 -4.87
N ALA A 149 2.24 -6.86 -5.39
CA ALA A 149 0.86 -6.46 -5.30
C ALA A 149 0.32 -6.18 -6.71
N SER A 150 -0.91 -6.58 -6.99
CA SER A 150 -1.63 -6.29 -8.22
C SER A 150 -3.04 -5.83 -7.92
N ALA A 151 -3.58 -4.93 -8.72
CA ALA A 151 -4.95 -4.48 -8.58
C ALA A 151 -5.62 -4.26 -9.94
N PHE A 152 -6.91 -4.57 -9.99
CA PHE A 152 -7.72 -4.54 -11.21
C PHE A 152 -8.97 -3.70 -10.98
N PRO A 153 -9.30 -2.78 -11.91
CA PRO A 153 -10.49 -1.95 -11.79
C PRO A 153 -11.75 -2.80 -11.87
N SER A 154 -12.77 -2.42 -11.10
CA SER A 154 -14.04 -3.13 -11.06
C SER A 154 -15.22 -2.15 -11.09
N ALA A 155 -16.40 -2.65 -11.47
CA ALA A 155 -17.61 -1.85 -11.57
C ALA A 155 -18.12 -1.32 -10.21
N GLU A 156 -17.69 -1.91 -9.10
CA GLU A 156 -18.07 -1.51 -7.74
C GLU A 156 -17.35 -0.24 -7.26
N GLY A 157 -16.44 0.33 -8.05
CA GLY A 157 -15.69 1.56 -7.72
C GLY A 157 -14.56 1.36 -6.71
N VAL A 158 -14.30 0.12 -6.30
CA VAL A 158 -13.14 -0.29 -5.50
C VAL A 158 -12.52 -1.51 -6.18
N PRO A 159 -11.19 -1.56 -6.40
CA PRO A 159 -10.59 -2.62 -7.20
C PRO A 159 -10.57 -3.98 -6.51
N VAL A 160 -10.38 -5.03 -7.32
CA VAL A 160 -9.90 -6.34 -6.85
C VAL A 160 -8.40 -6.20 -6.63
N VAL A 161 -7.90 -6.65 -5.49
CA VAL A 161 -6.48 -6.52 -5.12
C VAL A 161 -5.90 -7.87 -4.73
N PHE A 162 -4.65 -8.10 -5.09
CA PHE A 162 -3.83 -9.20 -4.61
C PHE A 162 -2.55 -8.62 -4.00
N ASP A 163 -2.09 -9.14 -2.87
CA ASP A 163 -0.76 -8.87 -2.32
C ASP A 163 -0.20 -10.14 -1.66
N SER A 164 1.03 -10.50 -2.04
CA SER A 164 1.71 -11.68 -1.50
C SER A 164 1.94 -11.61 0.01
N HIS A 165 1.99 -10.41 0.61
CA HIS A 165 2.13 -10.26 2.07
C HIS A 165 0.89 -10.69 2.83
N PHE A 166 -0.27 -10.73 2.18
CA PHE A 166 -1.51 -11.23 2.77
C PHE A 166 -1.75 -12.71 2.46
N ALA A 167 -0.93 -13.30 1.59
CA ALA A 167 -0.97 -14.72 1.33
C ALA A 167 -0.38 -15.46 2.53
N ARG A 168 -1.23 -16.15 3.30
CA ARG A 168 -0.76 -17.17 4.23
C ARG A 168 -0.17 -18.32 3.42
N PRO A 169 1.00 -18.87 3.82
CA PRO A 169 1.47 -20.12 3.24
C PRO A 169 0.41 -21.20 3.49
N ASP A 170 0.07 -21.97 2.46
CA ASP A 170 -0.74 -23.17 2.64
C ASP A 170 -0.01 -24.08 3.65
N ALA A 171 -0.74 -24.58 4.64
CA ALA A 171 -0.17 -25.41 5.71
C ALA A 171 0.58 -26.66 5.19
N ASP A 172 0.31 -27.07 3.95
CA ASP A 172 0.88 -28.25 3.29
C ASP A 172 2.06 -27.94 2.35
N VAL A 173 2.43 -26.66 2.18
CA VAL A 173 3.60 -26.27 1.38
C VAL A 173 4.74 -25.94 2.36
N PRO A 174 5.87 -26.67 2.33
CA PRO A 174 7.01 -26.34 3.19
C PRO A 174 7.40 -24.88 2.96
N GLU A 175 7.68 -24.14 4.03
CA GLU A 175 8.17 -22.77 3.94
C GLU A 175 9.27 -22.70 2.87
N SER A 176 9.02 -21.94 1.82
CA SER A 176 10.01 -21.63 0.77
C SER A 176 11.19 -20.80 1.29
N GLN A 177 11.31 -20.64 2.61
CA GLN A 177 12.41 -19.99 3.32
C GLN A 177 13.67 -20.87 3.40
N GLY A 178 13.69 -22.06 2.79
CA GLY A 178 14.90 -22.85 2.59
C GLY A 178 15.86 -22.24 1.55
N PRO A 179 17.15 -22.67 1.50
CA PRO A 179 18.16 -22.10 0.60
C PRO A 179 17.76 -22.12 -0.89
N VAL A 180 17.03 -23.15 -1.32
CA VAL A 180 16.55 -23.30 -2.70
C VAL A 180 15.41 -22.32 -3.01
N GLY A 181 14.49 -22.11 -2.07
CA GLY A 181 13.40 -21.16 -2.27
C GLY A 181 13.90 -19.72 -2.31
N MET A 182 14.86 -19.34 -1.46
CA MET A 182 15.56 -18.05 -1.58
C MET A 182 16.32 -17.89 -2.91
N MET A 183 16.87 -18.98 -3.44
CA MET A 183 17.57 -18.95 -4.73
C MET A 183 16.59 -18.78 -5.90
N LEU A 184 15.44 -19.43 -5.87
CA LEU A 184 14.39 -19.30 -6.88
C LEU A 184 13.67 -17.96 -6.80
N ASP A 185 13.53 -17.38 -5.60
CA ASP A 185 12.93 -16.07 -5.40
C ASP A 185 13.69 -14.99 -6.19
N ARG A 186 15.03 -15.12 -6.27
CA ARG A 186 15.88 -14.25 -7.10
C ARG A 186 15.64 -14.35 -8.61
N LEU A 187 14.88 -15.35 -9.07
CA LEU A 187 14.48 -15.54 -10.47
C LEU A 187 13.05 -15.06 -10.73
N ALA A 188 12.57 -14.09 -9.96
CA ALA A 188 11.28 -13.44 -10.18
C ALA A 188 11.07 -13.12 -11.67
N PRO A 189 9.88 -13.38 -12.26
CA PRO A 189 9.65 -13.18 -13.70
C PRO A 189 9.95 -11.76 -14.19
N TRP A 190 9.91 -10.78 -13.29
CA TRP A 190 10.17 -9.36 -13.53
C TRP A 190 11.61 -8.92 -13.22
N VAL A 191 12.54 -9.82 -12.88
CA VAL A 191 13.93 -9.46 -12.53
C VAL A 191 14.64 -8.65 -13.63
N LEU A 192 14.29 -8.88 -14.90
CA LEU A 192 14.81 -8.09 -16.03
C LEU A 192 14.35 -6.63 -16.00
N LEU A 193 13.16 -6.37 -15.45
CA LEU A 193 12.53 -5.06 -15.40
C LEU A 193 12.83 -4.35 -14.08
N ALA A 194 12.67 -5.04 -12.95
CA ALA A 194 12.85 -4.51 -11.61
C ALA A 194 14.32 -4.56 -11.16
N GLY A 195 15.12 -5.52 -11.61
CA GLY A 195 16.40 -5.84 -10.96
C GLY A 195 16.19 -6.81 -9.78
N ALA A 196 17.22 -6.99 -8.97
CA ALA A 196 17.24 -8.00 -7.90
C ALA A 196 16.81 -7.45 -6.52
N GLN A 197 16.89 -6.13 -6.33
CA GLN A 197 16.64 -5.46 -5.04
C GLN A 197 15.74 -4.23 -5.19
N GLU A 198 15.30 -3.93 -6.40
CA GLU A 198 14.55 -2.73 -6.71
C GLU A 198 13.09 -3.07 -7.00
N VAL A 199 12.24 -2.05 -6.97
CA VAL A 199 10.79 -2.21 -7.11
C VAL A 199 10.35 -1.67 -8.46
N LEU A 200 9.54 -2.40 -9.20
CA LEU A 200 8.89 -1.93 -10.41
C LEU A 200 7.43 -1.58 -10.09
N VAL A 201 7.03 -0.34 -10.37
CA VAL A 201 5.63 0.08 -10.37
C VAL A 201 5.15 0.11 -11.80
N ALA A 202 4.05 -0.59 -12.09
CA ALA A 202 3.47 -0.71 -13.41
C ALA A 202 2.01 -0.22 -13.40
N ALA A 203 1.64 0.55 -14.41
CA ALA A 203 0.27 0.93 -14.71
C ALA A 203 -0.03 0.56 -16.16
N VAL A 204 -1.15 -0.11 -16.40
CA VAL A 204 -1.61 -0.51 -17.73
C VAL A 204 -3.00 0.07 -17.95
N ALA A 205 -3.15 0.99 -18.89
CA ALA A 205 -4.44 1.57 -19.23
C ALA A 205 -5.32 0.50 -19.87
N VAL A 206 -6.44 0.18 -19.23
CA VAL A 206 -7.39 -0.81 -19.77
C VAL A 206 -7.85 -0.42 -21.17
N ALA A 207 -8.11 0.88 -21.36
CA ALA A 207 -8.54 1.48 -22.63
C ALA A 207 -7.55 1.29 -23.80
N ALA A 208 -6.29 0.94 -23.53
CA ALA A 208 -5.33 0.63 -24.58
C ALA A 208 -5.57 -0.75 -25.23
N PHE A 209 -6.35 -1.63 -24.59
CA PHE A 209 -6.60 -3.00 -25.03
C PHE A 209 -8.08 -3.31 -25.21
N GLU A 210 -8.96 -2.79 -24.34
CA GLU A 210 -10.40 -3.01 -24.41
C GLU A 210 -11.19 -1.88 -23.72
N SER A 211 -12.52 -1.91 -23.81
CA SER A 211 -13.35 -0.97 -23.07
C SER A 211 -13.33 -1.27 -21.56
N LEU A 212 -13.34 -0.21 -20.73
CA LEU A 212 -13.39 -0.38 -19.27
C LEU A 212 -14.63 -1.17 -18.81
N GLY A 213 -15.77 -1.00 -19.49
CA GLY A 213 -16.99 -1.75 -19.20
C GLY A 213 -16.85 -3.25 -19.49
N SER A 214 -16.22 -3.62 -20.61
CA SER A 214 -15.92 -5.02 -20.94
C SER A 214 -14.98 -5.66 -19.92
N PHE A 215 -13.97 -4.91 -19.49
CA PHE A 215 -13.03 -5.37 -18.47
C PHE A 215 -13.74 -5.56 -17.12
N HIS A 216 -14.55 -4.60 -16.69
CA HIS A 216 -15.35 -4.70 -15.46
C HIS A 216 -16.27 -5.92 -15.46
N ALA A 217 -16.94 -6.21 -16.58
CA ALA A 217 -17.80 -7.39 -16.69
C ALA A 217 -17.02 -8.70 -16.49
N ARG A 218 -15.81 -8.79 -17.06
CA ARG A 218 -14.94 -9.95 -16.89
C ARG A 218 -14.44 -10.10 -15.45
N VAL A 219 -14.05 -9.00 -14.81
CA VAL A 219 -13.65 -8.99 -13.40
C VAL A 219 -14.81 -9.46 -12.53
N ALA A 220 -16.02 -8.94 -12.76
CA ALA A 220 -17.23 -9.34 -12.03
C ALA A 220 -17.51 -10.85 -12.17
N GLU A 221 -17.47 -11.38 -13.39
CA GLU A 221 -17.63 -12.82 -13.67
C GLU A 221 -16.55 -13.67 -12.96
N ALA A 222 -15.31 -13.20 -12.95
CA ALA A 222 -14.18 -13.90 -12.34
C ALA A 222 -14.25 -13.98 -10.81
N ILE A 223 -14.93 -13.03 -10.15
CA ILE A 223 -15.06 -12.99 -8.67
C ILE A 223 -16.44 -13.41 -8.16
N GLU A 224 -17.43 -13.54 -9.04
CA GLU A 224 -18.81 -13.80 -8.67
C GLU A 224 -18.95 -15.05 -7.79
N SER A 225 -19.64 -14.91 -6.66
CA SER A 225 -19.95 -15.97 -5.69
C SER A 225 -18.75 -16.76 -5.17
N ARG A 226 -17.53 -16.24 -5.31
CA ARG A 226 -16.31 -16.86 -4.82
C ARG A 226 -15.90 -16.27 -3.47
N ILE A 227 -15.33 -17.13 -2.64
CA ILE A 227 -14.59 -16.71 -1.45
C ILE A 227 -13.21 -16.27 -1.94
N PRO A 228 -12.70 -15.08 -1.55
CA PRO A 228 -11.39 -14.64 -1.99
C PRO A 228 -10.31 -15.61 -1.50
N PRO A 229 -9.42 -16.11 -2.38
CA PRO A 229 -8.27 -16.91 -1.97
C PRO A 229 -7.31 -16.13 -1.07
N SER A 230 -6.39 -16.85 -0.43
CA SER A 230 -5.28 -16.26 0.34
C SER A 230 -4.56 -15.17 -0.48
N GLY A 231 -4.33 -14.00 0.11
CA GLY A 231 -3.72 -12.86 -0.56
C GLY A 231 -4.66 -11.99 -1.40
N TRP A 232 -5.87 -12.45 -1.71
CA TRP A 232 -6.84 -11.70 -2.52
C TRP A 232 -7.84 -10.92 -1.66
N ILE A 233 -8.18 -9.71 -2.12
CA ILE A 233 -9.17 -8.82 -1.52
C ILE A 233 -10.17 -8.47 -2.61
N PHE A 234 -11.44 -8.83 -2.40
CA PHE A 234 -12.51 -8.55 -3.35
C PHE A 234 -13.32 -7.32 -2.92
N PRO A 235 -13.97 -6.61 -3.86
CA PRO A 235 -14.79 -5.43 -3.58
C PRO A 235 -15.77 -5.61 -2.42
N ARG A 236 -16.44 -6.76 -2.33
CA ARG A 236 -17.42 -7.05 -1.26
C ARG A 236 -16.78 -7.07 0.13
N SER A 237 -15.61 -7.69 0.30
CA SER A 237 -14.95 -7.76 1.60
C SER A 237 -14.45 -6.38 2.03
N TRP A 238 -13.87 -5.63 1.11
CA TRP A 238 -13.47 -4.24 1.36
C TRP A 238 -14.66 -3.36 1.76
N GLN A 239 -15.77 -3.38 1.01
CA GLN A 239 -16.95 -2.57 1.33
C GLN A 239 -17.52 -2.93 2.71
N SER A 240 -17.60 -4.22 3.03
CA SER A 240 -18.11 -4.70 4.33
C SER A 240 -17.23 -4.21 5.48
N GLN A 241 -15.92 -4.34 5.34
CA GLN A 241 -14.95 -3.93 6.36
C GLN A 241 -14.86 -2.41 6.51
N ARG A 242 -15.00 -1.67 5.41
CA ARG A 242 -15.08 -0.21 5.42
C ARG A 242 -16.34 0.27 6.14
N LEU A 243 -17.49 -0.35 5.89
CA LEU A 243 -18.74 -0.04 6.59
C LEU A 243 -18.62 -0.34 8.09
N GLU A 244 -18.03 -1.48 8.46
CA GLU A 244 -17.78 -1.81 9.86
C GLU A 244 -16.89 -0.76 10.53
N SER A 245 -15.79 -0.37 9.87
CA SER A 245 -14.85 0.65 10.38
C SER A 245 -15.50 2.03 10.52
N GLN A 246 -16.45 2.38 9.64
CA GLN A 246 -17.21 3.62 9.74
C GLN A 246 -18.23 3.61 10.88
N GLN A 247 -18.91 2.47 11.10
CA GLN A 247 -19.95 2.34 12.12
C GLN A 247 -19.38 2.13 13.53
N ARG A 248 -18.40 1.22 13.66
CA ARG A 248 -17.85 0.78 14.95
C ARG A 248 -16.50 1.42 15.27
N GLY A 249 -15.85 2.06 14.29
CA GLY A 249 -14.51 2.61 14.43
C GLY A 249 -13.41 1.58 14.16
N VAL A 250 -12.24 2.10 13.83
CA VAL A 250 -11.03 1.32 13.58
C VAL A 250 -10.44 0.88 14.94
N PRO A 251 -10.17 -0.42 15.14
CA PRO A 251 -9.55 -0.90 16.37
C PRO A 251 -8.07 -0.53 16.42
N LEU A 252 -7.61 -0.07 17.58
CA LEU A 252 -6.21 0.21 17.88
C LEU A 252 -5.66 -0.82 18.86
N GLN A 253 -4.42 -1.27 18.62
CA GLN A 253 -3.73 -2.22 19.50
C GLN A 253 -3.10 -1.51 20.71
N GLU A 254 -3.16 -2.11 21.90
CA GLU A 254 -2.73 -1.50 23.18
C GLU A 254 -1.29 -0.94 23.20
N PRO A 255 -0.26 -1.62 22.63
CA PRO A 255 1.09 -1.05 22.57
C PRO A 255 1.13 0.25 21.75
N SER A 256 0.43 0.27 20.61
CA SER A 256 0.35 1.45 19.73
C SER A 256 -0.47 2.57 20.38
N VAL A 257 -1.55 2.27 21.10
CA VAL A 257 -2.38 3.27 21.80
C VAL A 257 -1.56 4.04 22.83
N SER A 258 -0.82 3.32 23.68
CA SER A 258 -0.02 3.93 24.74
C SER A 258 1.04 4.87 24.16
N PHE A 259 1.78 4.41 23.15
CA PHE A 259 2.78 5.20 22.44
C PHE A 259 2.17 6.46 21.79
N LEU A 260 1.06 6.31 21.05
CA LEU A 260 0.43 7.43 20.36
C LEU A 260 -0.14 8.47 21.34
N ARG A 261 -0.68 8.05 22.49
CA ARG A 261 -1.15 8.96 23.55
C ARG A 261 -0.01 9.76 24.16
N GLU A 262 1.13 9.11 24.44
CA GLU A 262 2.32 9.79 24.93
C GLU A 262 2.79 10.86 23.93
N ARG A 263 2.92 10.48 22.65
CA ARG A 263 3.29 11.42 21.58
C ARG A 263 2.29 12.58 21.41
N CYS A 264 1.00 12.31 21.55
CA CYS A 264 -0.03 13.36 21.56
C CYS A 264 0.19 14.35 22.70
N SER A 265 0.42 13.85 23.91
CA SER A 265 0.67 14.67 25.10
C SER A 265 1.91 15.54 24.93
N GLU A 266 3.02 14.98 24.45
CA GLU A 266 4.27 15.71 24.18
C GLU A 266 4.09 16.80 23.11
N ALA A 267 3.30 16.52 22.08
CA ALA A 267 3.09 17.42 20.96
C ALA A 267 1.95 18.43 21.18
N GLY A 268 1.18 18.32 22.27
CA GLY A 268 -0.03 19.12 22.51
C GLY A 268 -1.13 18.87 21.47
N ILE A 269 -1.26 17.62 21.00
CA ILE A 269 -2.27 17.18 20.04
C ILE A 269 -3.35 16.40 20.78
N ASP A 270 -4.62 16.66 20.47
CA ASP A 270 -5.72 15.89 21.06
C ASP A 270 -5.79 14.48 20.46
N PHE A 271 -5.73 13.47 21.32
CA PHE A 271 -5.97 12.09 20.91
C PHE A 271 -7.47 11.92 20.56
N PRO A 272 -7.82 11.27 19.43
CA PRO A 272 -9.21 11.11 19.02
C PRO A 272 -10.02 10.33 20.06
N GLY A 273 -11.16 10.89 20.47
CA GLY A 273 -12.05 10.25 21.42
C GLY A 273 -12.55 8.87 20.94
N PRO A 274 -12.60 7.86 21.82
CA PRO A 274 -13.06 6.54 21.44
C PRO A 274 -14.55 6.50 21.13
N ILE A 275 -14.94 5.62 20.22
CA ILE A 275 -16.33 5.25 19.98
C ILE A 275 -16.71 4.22 21.05
N ARG A 276 -17.81 4.47 21.77
CA ARG A 276 -18.41 3.52 22.71
C ARG A 276 -19.40 2.62 21.99
#